data_AF-A0A9P8M2U9-F1
#
_entry.id   AF-A0A9P8M2U9-F1
#
_cell.length_a   1.000
_cell.length_b   1.000
_cell.length_c   1.000
_cell.angle_alpha   90.00
_cell.angle_beta   90.00
_cell.angle_gamma   90.00
#
_symmetry.space_group_name_H-M   'P 1'
#
loop_
_entity.id
_entity.type
_entity.pdbx_description
1 polymer ?
#
loop_
_entity_poly.entity_id
_entity_poly.type
_entity_poly.pdbx_seq_one_letter_code
_entity_poly.pdbx_strand_id
1 'polypeptide(L)'
;MGVSGGYQSARHGPSLSPGGDNAALEEVMPLLELYAAKDPKSGVPCVSSIGPGGSGHFVKMVHNGIEVGMLSALCEAWGFLNTGMGPDYHQIGQAFQQWNNEGELHGTFLVEIAADVCKARKRDGGYVLDDVLDKVVQDGDASEGTPSWSIAESASRHISCPTLAAGLFFRTASGNRQERLKVAQSVAMPPPRSFQDMMDKDKMVQDLRRVSEFIADMLEPFLNMNKTPTNAKLDSRVGRELQRNYGVLKDIVSRGLAYDDYIPALSATLEYMKCSGGTMLPTRFVEAQMDYFGAHSYDKPSVPGEDPGPVAKGAHDYEWKPA
;
A
#
# COMPACT_ATOMS: atom_id res chain seq x y z
N MET A 1 -10.58 -14.33 -15.86
CA MET A 1 -10.39 -14.78 -14.46
C MET A 1 -9.03 -14.33 -13.96
N GLY A 2 -8.97 -13.74 -12.77
CA GLY A 2 -7.70 -13.49 -12.10
C GLY A 2 -7.14 -14.73 -11.41
N VAL A 3 -5.82 -14.86 -11.37
CA VAL A 3 -5.11 -15.96 -10.70
C VAL A 3 -3.94 -15.38 -9.91
N SER A 4 -3.81 -15.67 -8.61
CA SER A 4 -2.71 -15.18 -7.77
C SER A 4 -2.06 -16.28 -6.91
N GLY A 5 -0.77 -16.09 -6.58
CA GLY A 5 0.02 -17.02 -5.74
C GLY A 5 1.41 -17.37 -6.29
N GLY A 6 1.81 -16.84 -7.45
CA GLY A 6 3.12 -17.11 -8.04
C GLY A 6 3.28 -18.53 -8.60
N TYR A 7 4.49 -18.86 -9.07
CA TYR A 7 4.74 -20.11 -9.80
C TYR A 7 4.57 -21.36 -8.93
N GLN A 8 4.84 -21.27 -7.63
CA GLN A 8 4.70 -22.39 -6.69
C GLN A 8 3.22 -22.68 -6.40
N SER A 9 2.41 -21.63 -6.17
CA SER A 9 0.98 -21.83 -5.88
C SER A 9 0.19 -22.27 -7.09
N ALA A 10 0.67 -22.03 -8.32
CA ALA A 10 0.05 -22.62 -9.52
C ALA A 10 -0.02 -24.16 -9.44
N ARG A 11 0.87 -24.80 -8.68
CA ARG A 11 0.89 -26.26 -8.46
C ARG A 11 0.17 -26.70 -7.17
N HIS A 12 0.14 -25.84 -6.15
CA HIS A 12 -0.36 -26.19 -4.81
C HIS A 12 -1.74 -25.61 -4.48
N GLY A 13 -2.26 -24.75 -5.35
CA GLY A 13 -3.55 -24.10 -5.24
C GLY A 13 -3.39 -22.58 -5.22
N PRO A 14 -3.82 -21.86 -6.27
CA PRO A 14 -3.82 -20.41 -6.28
C PRO A 14 -5.13 -19.82 -5.72
N SER A 15 -5.13 -18.51 -5.48
CA SER A 15 -6.38 -17.76 -5.36
C SER A 15 -6.93 -17.47 -6.75
N LEU A 16 -8.24 -17.69 -6.94
CA LEU A 16 -8.93 -17.59 -8.22
C LEU A 16 -10.09 -16.59 -8.13
N SER A 17 -10.17 -15.67 -9.09
CA SER A 17 -11.22 -14.64 -9.17
C SER A 17 -11.90 -14.72 -10.55
N PRO A 18 -12.76 -15.72 -10.79
CA PRO A 18 -13.53 -15.82 -12.02
C PRO A 18 -14.63 -14.76 -12.09
N GLY A 19 -14.86 -14.24 -13.29
CA GLY A 19 -15.95 -13.31 -13.60
C GLY A 19 -16.37 -13.53 -15.05
N GLY A 20 -17.62 -13.25 -15.38
CA GLY A 20 -18.17 -13.57 -16.70
C GLY A 20 -19.65 -13.88 -16.68
N ASP A 21 -20.08 -14.74 -17.61
CA ASP A 21 -21.44 -15.24 -17.73
C ASP A 21 -21.76 -16.26 -16.63
N ASN A 22 -22.95 -16.18 -16.04
CA ASN A 22 -23.34 -17.03 -14.91
C ASN A 22 -23.39 -18.52 -15.28
N ALA A 23 -23.87 -18.89 -16.47
CA ALA A 23 -23.95 -20.29 -16.87
C ALA A 23 -22.55 -20.88 -17.07
N ALA A 24 -21.63 -20.10 -17.66
CA ALA A 24 -20.23 -20.50 -17.78
C ALA A 24 -19.56 -20.64 -16.40
N LEU A 25 -19.86 -19.74 -15.45
CA LEU A 25 -19.32 -19.80 -14.09
C LEU A 25 -19.83 -21.04 -13.35
N GLU A 26 -21.13 -21.34 -13.40
CA GLU A 26 -21.72 -22.54 -12.82
C GLU A 26 -21.06 -23.83 -13.34
N GLU A 27 -20.74 -23.89 -14.63
CA GLU A 27 -20.08 -25.05 -15.24
C GLU A 27 -18.63 -25.25 -14.78
N VAL A 28 -17.84 -24.16 -14.71
CA VAL A 28 -16.41 -24.27 -14.35
C VAL A 28 -16.16 -24.29 -12.85
N MET A 29 -17.09 -23.80 -12.02
CA MET A 29 -16.85 -23.62 -10.60
C MET A 29 -16.43 -24.90 -9.85
N PRO A 30 -17.06 -26.07 -10.05
CA PRO A 30 -16.65 -27.29 -9.37
C PRO A 30 -15.17 -27.65 -9.60
N LEU A 31 -14.64 -27.35 -10.79
CA LEU A 31 -13.24 -27.55 -11.13
C LEU A 31 -12.36 -26.51 -10.41
N LEU A 32 -12.75 -25.24 -10.44
CA LEU A 32 -11.95 -24.17 -9.83
C LEU A 32 -11.88 -24.32 -8.30
N GLU A 33 -12.95 -24.74 -7.64
CA GLU A 33 -12.96 -25.04 -6.19
C GLU A 33 -12.05 -26.21 -5.81
N LEU A 34 -11.92 -27.21 -6.69
CA LEU A 34 -11.03 -28.35 -6.48
C LEU A 34 -9.55 -27.93 -6.49
N TYR A 35 -9.19 -27.00 -7.36
CA TYR A 35 -7.80 -26.56 -7.57
C TYR A 35 -7.43 -25.28 -6.81
N ALA A 36 -8.38 -24.52 -6.27
CA ALA A 36 -8.07 -23.34 -5.48
C ALA A 36 -7.30 -23.70 -4.19
N ALA A 37 -6.49 -22.75 -3.70
CA ALA A 37 -6.02 -22.79 -2.32
C ALA A 37 -7.22 -22.93 -1.38
N LYS A 38 -7.02 -23.53 -0.20
CA LYS A 38 -8.05 -23.56 0.85
C LYS A 38 -7.55 -22.81 2.05
N ASP A 39 -8.38 -21.95 2.62
CA ASP A 39 -8.08 -21.30 3.88
C ASP A 39 -7.86 -22.37 4.97
N PRO A 40 -6.69 -22.42 5.63
CA PRO A 40 -6.42 -23.43 6.64
C PRO A 40 -7.34 -23.31 7.87
N LYS A 41 -7.94 -22.13 8.13
CA LYS A 41 -8.83 -21.92 9.28
C LYS A 41 -10.24 -22.45 9.00
N SER A 42 -10.85 -22.06 7.89
CA SER A 42 -12.25 -22.40 7.54
C SER A 42 -12.41 -23.59 6.59
N GLY A 43 -11.35 -23.97 5.87
CA GLY A 43 -11.39 -24.96 4.79
C GLY A 43 -12.06 -24.46 3.50
N VAL A 44 -12.51 -23.21 3.46
CA VAL A 44 -13.19 -22.60 2.31
C VAL A 44 -12.18 -22.42 1.17
N PRO A 45 -12.52 -22.83 -0.07
CA PRO A 45 -11.65 -22.62 -1.22
C PRO A 45 -11.54 -21.13 -1.55
N CYS A 46 -10.34 -20.66 -1.87
CA CYS A 46 -10.02 -19.28 -2.24
C CYS A 46 -10.45 -18.96 -3.68
N VAL A 47 -11.71 -19.24 -4.00
CA VAL A 47 -12.36 -18.92 -5.26
C VAL A 47 -13.79 -18.47 -5.02
N SER A 48 -14.24 -17.47 -5.77
CA SER A 48 -15.64 -17.05 -5.76
C SER A 48 -16.02 -16.42 -7.11
N SER A 49 -17.28 -16.55 -7.50
CA SER A 49 -17.85 -15.81 -8.63
C SER A 49 -17.86 -14.32 -8.30
N ILE A 50 -16.99 -13.55 -8.95
CA ILE A 50 -16.79 -12.13 -8.65
C ILE A 50 -17.91 -11.26 -9.21
N GLY A 51 -18.46 -11.63 -10.37
CA GLY A 51 -19.53 -10.88 -11.04
C GLY A 51 -19.41 -10.88 -12.56
N PRO A 52 -20.14 -9.99 -13.27
CA PRO A 52 -20.24 -10.03 -14.72
C PRO A 52 -18.96 -9.57 -15.43
N GLY A 53 -18.79 -10.01 -16.67
CA GLY A 53 -17.76 -9.52 -17.60
C GLY A 53 -16.34 -9.60 -17.03
N GLY A 54 -15.62 -8.48 -17.08
CA GLY A 54 -14.21 -8.38 -16.65
C GLY A 54 -13.97 -8.30 -15.15
N SER A 55 -14.99 -8.47 -14.30
CA SER A 55 -14.94 -8.28 -12.83
C SER A 55 -13.77 -9.02 -12.16
N GLY A 56 -13.54 -10.27 -12.54
CA GLY A 56 -12.44 -11.08 -12.01
C GLY A 56 -11.05 -10.52 -12.33
N HIS A 57 -10.86 -9.99 -13.54
CA HIS A 57 -9.62 -9.30 -13.91
C HIS A 57 -9.48 -7.96 -13.19
N PHE A 58 -10.59 -7.25 -12.98
CA PHE A 58 -10.61 -6.01 -12.22
C PHE A 58 -10.16 -6.22 -10.76
N VAL A 59 -10.70 -7.24 -10.08
CA VAL A 59 -10.27 -7.59 -8.72
C VAL A 59 -8.79 -7.97 -8.70
N LYS A 60 -8.31 -8.71 -9.70
CA LYS A 60 -6.88 -9.06 -9.80
C LYS A 60 -5.98 -7.86 -10.04
N MET A 61 -6.43 -6.89 -10.84
CA MET A 61 -5.73 -5.63 -11.02
C MET A 61 -5.58 -4.91 -9.67
N VAL A 62 -6.68 -4.71 -8.95
CA VAL A 62 -6.68 -4.08 -7.61
C VAL A 62 -5.80 -4.85 -6.62
N HIS A 63 -5.84 -6.18 -6.63
CA HIS A 63 -4.97 -7.04 -5.82
C HIS A 63 -3.48 -6.72 -6.04
N ASN A 64 -3.02 -6.64 -7.30
CA ASN A 64 -1.64 -6.26 -7.60
C ASN A 64 -1.33 -4.80 -7.19
N GLY A 65 -2.30 -3.89 -7.29
CA GLY A 65 -2.15 -2.53 -6.77
C GLY A 65 -1.92 -2.50 -5.25
N ILE A 66 -2.67 -3.30 -4.49
CA ILE A 66 -2.50 -3.47 -3.04
C ILE A 66 -1.14 -4.10 -2.73
N GLU A 67 -0.75 -5.14 -3.48
CA GLU A 67 0.54 -5.81 -3.35
C GLU A 67 1.71 -4.82 -3.46
N VAL A 68 1.67 -3.89 -4.43
CA VAL A 68 2.69 -2.85 -4.57
C VAL A 68 2.76 -1.92 -3.35
N GLY A 69 1.61 -1.51 -2.81
CA GLY A 69 1.57 -0.69 -1.61
C GLY A 69 2.20 -1.41 -0.40
N MET A 70 1.86 -2.68 -0.21
CA MET A 70 2.39 -3.51 0.88
C MET A 70 3.88 -3.79 0.73
N LEU A 71 4.34 -4.18 -0.47
CA LEU A 71 5.75 -4.40 -0.78
C LEU A 71 6.57 -3.14 -0.55
N SER A 72 6.02 -1.96 -0.90
CA SER A 72 6.72 -0.69 -0.70
C SER A 72 6.86 -0.34 0.78
N ALA A 73 5.80 -0.49 1.57
CA ALA A 73 5.86 -0.27 3.02
C ALA A 73 6.86 -1.25 3.70
N LEU A 74 6.88 -2.52 3.28
CA LEU A 74 7.82 -3.51 3.79
C LEU A 74 9.27 -3.22 3.35
N CYS A 75 9.46 -2.74 2.11
CA CYS A 75 10.74 -2.28 1.60
C CYS A 75 11.29 -1.08 2.40
N GLU A 76 10.42 -0.14 2.78
CA GLU A 76 10.79 1.00 3.62
C GLU A 76 11.19 0.52 5.03
N ALA A 77 10.44 -0.40 5.63
CA ALA A 77 10.82 -1.01 6.90
C ALA A 77 12.16 -1.76 6.83
N TRP A 78 12.41 -2.51 5.75
CA TRP A 78 13.72 -3.12 5.49
C TRP A 78 14.82 -2.06 5.35
N GLY A 79 14.55 -0.95 4.65
CA GLY A 79 15.47 0.18 4.49
C GLY A 79 15.91 0.78 5.82
N PHE A 80 14.95 1.03 6.72
CA PHE A 80 15.23 1.46 8.09
C PHE A 80 16.13 0.47 8.83
N LEU A 81 15.84 -0.83 8.77
CA LEU A 81 16.65 -1.83 9.46
C LEU A 81 18.07 -1.90 8.86
N ASN A 82 18.19 -1.88 7.53
CA ASN A 82 19.45 -2.02 6.82
C ASN A 82 20.38 -0.81 6.99
N THR A 83 19.89 0.40 6.70
CA THR A 83 20.66 1.64 6.86
C THR A 83 20.89 1.94 8.34
N GLY A 84 19.82 1.77 9.11
CA GLY A 84 19.70 2.28 10.45
C GLY A 84 20.41 1.46 11.52
N MET A 85 20.31 0.13 11.44
CA MET A 85 20.92 -0.78 12.40
C MET A 85 22.23 -1.40 11.90
N GLY A 86 22.51 -1.27 10.60
CA GLY A 86 23.67 -1.82 9.90
C GLY A 86 23.30 -3.04 9.04
N PRO A 87 24.14 -3.40 8.04
CA PRO A 87 23.81 -4.40 7.02
C PRO A 87 24.01 -5.84 7.52
N ASP A 88 23.45 -6.20 8.66
CA ASP A 88 23.36 -7.60 9.08
C ASP A 88 22.05 -8.20 8.58
N TYR A 89 22.05 -8.66 7.31
CA TYR A 89 20.86 -9.25 6.72
C TYR A 89 20.36 -10.48 7.50
N HIS A 90 21.24 -11.20 8.20
CA HIS A 90 20.78 -12.34 8.99
C HIS A 90 19.92 -11.88 10.17
N GLN A 91 20.34 -10.84 10.91
CA GLN A 91 19.54 -10.25 11.99
C GLN A 91 18.24 -9.65 11.48
N ILE A 92 18.27 -8.96 10.34
CA ILE A 92 17.07 -8.41 9.69
C ILE A 92 16.10 -9.55 9.32
N GLY A 93 16.61 -10.62 8.73
CA GLY A 93 15.81 -11.80 8.41
C GLY A 93 15.29 -12.54 9.64
N GLN A 94 15.97 -12.46 10.80
CA GLN A 94 15.45 -12.97 12.07
C GLN A 94 14.29 -12.11 12.59
N ALA A 95 14.39 -10.78 12.46
CA ALA A 95 13.30 -9.88 12.82
C ALA A 95 12.04 -10.16 11.99
N PHE A 96 12.15 -10.22 10.65
CA PHE A 96 11.00 -10.57 9.80
C PHE A 96 10.44 -11.96 10.09
N GLN A 97 11.30 -12.95 10.38
CA GLN A 97 10.83 -14.27 10.78
C GLN A 97 10.05 -14.23 12.09
N GLN A 98 10.51 -13.45 13.08
CA GLN A 98 9.77 -13.26 14.32
C GLN A 98 8.41 -12.59 14.05
N TRP A 99 8.38 -11.56 13.20
CA TRP A 99 7.14 -10.87 12.82
C TRP A 99 6.15 -11.83 12.11
N ASN A 100 6.66 -12.74 11.28
CA ASN A 100 5.82 -13.73 10.60
C ASN A 100 5.37 -14.89 11.50
N ASN A 101 6.09 -15.16 12.58
CA ASN A 101 5.75 -16.23 13.52
C ASN A 101 4.78 -15.77 14.61
N GLU A 102 4.80 -14.49 14.98
CA GLU A 102 4.12 -13.95 16.15
C GLU A 102 3.40 -12.63 15.85
N GLY A 103 2.34 -12.35 16.61
CA GLY A 103 1.63 -11.06 16.54
C GLY A 103 0.78 -10.91 15.28
N GLU A 104 0.52 -9.66 14.90
CA GLU A 104 -0.43 -9.28 13.84
C GLU A 104 0.05 -9.58 12.42
N LEU A 105 1.35 -9.80 12.21
CA LEU A 105 1.92 -10.15 10.92
C LEU A 105 2.05 -11.67 10.71
N HIS A 106 1.51 -12.46 11.65
CA HIS A 106 1.59 -13.92 11.61
C HIS A 106 1.06 -14.50 10.29
N GLY A 107 1.85 -15.36 9.64
CA GLY A 107 1.46 -16.04 8.41
C GLY A 107 1.33 -15.13 7.18
N THR A 108 1.94 -13.95 7.20
CA THR A 108 1.94 -13.03 6.06
C THR A 108 3.02 -13.42 5.04
N PHE A 109 2.60 -13.94 3.89
CA PHE A 109 3.50 -14.40 2.83
C PHE A 109 4.59 -13.38 2.43
N LEU A 110 4.26 -12.10 2.31
CA LEU A 110 5.27 -11.07 1.96
C LEU A 110 6.34 -10.89 3.05
N VAL A 111 5.99 -11.09 4.32
CA VAL A 111 6.93 -11.01 5.46
C VAL A 111 7.78 -12.28 5.52
N GLU A 112 7.18 -13.45 5.26
CA GLU A 112 7.89 -14.72 5.12
C GLU A 112 9.00 -14.64 4.06
N ILE A 113 8.66 -14.23 2.83
CA ILE A 113 9.67 -14.12 1.77
C ILE A 113 10.71 -13.04 2.06
N ALA A 114 10.37 -11.97 2.79
CA ALA A 114 11.34 -10.97 3.21
C ALA A 114 12.38 -11.57 4.17
N ALA A 115 11.96 -12.44 5.09
CA ALA A 115 12.87 -13.18 5.97
C ALA A 115 13.81 -14.09 5.19
N ASP A 116 13.28 -14.83 4.21
CA ASP A 116 14.04 -15.76 3.38
C ASP A 116 15.05 -15.04 2.47
N VAL A 117 14.63 -13.96 1.81
CA VAL A 117 15.50 -13.14 0.95
C VAL A 117 16.69 -12.59 1.74
N CYS A 118 16.47 -12.11 2.96
CA CYS A 118 17.53 -11.60 3.82
C CYS A 118 18.54 -12.69 4.25
N LYS A 119 18.09 -13.94 4.39
CA LYS A 119 18.92 -15.08 4.81
C LYS A 119 19.59 -15.82 3.66
N ALA A 120 19.18 -15.56 2.42
CA ALA A 120 19.66 -16.28 1.24
C ALA A 120 21.17 -16.09 1.03
N ARG A 121 21.91 -17.20 1.08
CA ARG A 121 23.37 -17.25 0.87
C ARG A 121 23.71 -17.73 -0.54
N LYS A 122 24.79 -17.17 -1.09
CA LYS A 122 25.36 -17.65 -2.36
C LYS A 122 26.22 -18.89 -2.12
N ARG A 123 26.43 -19.69 -3.17
CA ARG A 123 27.25 -20.91 -3.09
C ARG A 123 28.74 -20.63 -2.84
N ASP A 124 29.21 -19.48 -3.31
CA ASP A 124 30.59 -18.99 -3.21
C ASP A 124 30.83 -18.07 -2.00
N GLY A 125 29.79 -17.82 -1.19
CA GLY A 125 29.85 -16.97 0.01
C GLY A 125 29.17 -15.61 -0.17
N GLY A 126 28.89 -14.92 0.95
CA GLY A 126 28.10 -13.68 0.94
C GLY A 126 26.59 -13.93 0.81
N TYR A 127 25.82 -12.86 0.62
CA TYR A 127 24.36 -12.94 0.48
C TYR A 127 23.94 -12.76 -0.97
N VAL A 128 22.80 -13.34 -1.34
CA VAL A 128 22.20 -13.14 -2.68
C VAL A 128 21.84 -11.66 -2.88
N LEU A 129 21.39 -10.99 -1.81
CA LEU A 129 20.97 -9.59 -1.85
C LEU A 129 22.09 -8.63 -2.25
N ASP A 130 23.36 -8.99 -2.03
CA ASP A 130 24.52 -8.20 -2.48
C ASP A 130 24.60 -8.09 -4.01
N ASP A 131 23.99 -9.04 -4.73
CA ASP A 131 23.98 -9.10 -6.20
C ASP A 131 22.69 -8.50 -6.80
N VAL A 132 21.72 -8.10 -5.97
CA VAL A 132 20.43 -7.57 -6.41
C VAL A 132 20.50 -6.06 -6.53
N LEU A 133 20.37 -5.54 -7.75
CA LEU A 133 20.37 -4.11 -8.00
C LEU A 133 19.04 -3.46 -7.60
N ASP A 134 19.10 -2.24 -7.07
CA ASP A 134 17.97 -1.38 -6.70
C ASP A 134 17.22 -0.81 -7.92
N LYS A 135 16.85 -1.67 -8.87
CA LYS A 135 16.25 -1.31 -10.16
C LYS A 135 15.04 -2.20 -10.42
N VAL A 136 13.89 -1.82 -9.87
CA VAL A 136 12.62 -2.47 -10.20
C VAL A 136 12.24 -2.12 -11.64
N VAL A 137 12.06 -3.12 -12.50
CA VAL A 137 11.87 -2.91 -13.96
C VAL A 137 10.47 -3.23 -14.44
N GLN A 138 9.74 -4.06 -13.69
CA GLN A 138 8.50 -4.68 -14.15
C GLN A 138 7.41 -3.66 -14.50
N ASP A 139 7.36 -2.55 -13.76
CA ASP A 139 6.41 -1.46 -14.00
C ASP A 139 6.79 -0.61 -15.24
N GLY A 140 8.08 -0.57 -15.60
CA GLY A 140 8.62 0.29 -16.66
C GLY A 140 8.87 -0.42 -18.00
N ASP A 141 9.12 -1.74 -17.98
CA ASP A 141 9.30 -2.56 -19.19
C ASP A 141 8.00 -3.22 -19.68
N ALA A 142 6.89 -2.93 -18.99
CA ALA A 142 5.56 -3.46 -19.24
C ALA A 142 5.43 -4.99 -19.08
N SER A 143 6.39 -5.65 -18.43
CA SER A 143 6.23 -7.05 -18.00
C SER A 143 5.18 -7.18 -16.89
N GLU A 144 4.90 -6.11 -16.13
CA GLU A 144 3.81 -6.02 -15.17
C GLU A 144 3.09 -4.65 -15.18
N GLY A 145 1.96 -4.54 -15.90
CA GLY A 145 1.19 -3.30 -16.01
C GLY A 145 0.10 -3.09 -14.95
N THR A 146 -0.29 -4.13 -14.21
CA THR A 146 -1.47 -4.12 -13.34
C THR A 146 -1.44 -3.10 -12.19
N PRO A 147 -0.29 -2.77 -11.56
CA PRO A 147 -0.25 -1.71 -10.55
C PRO A 147 -0.55 -0.34 -11.15
N SER A 148 0.02 -0.03 -12.32
CA SER A 148 -0.24 1.24 -13.03
C SER A 148 -1.71 1.40 -13.41
N TRP A 149 -2.35 0.32 -13.87
CA TRP A 149 -3.78 0.33 -14.21
C TRP A 149 -4.66 0.54 -12.97
N SER A 150 -4.27 -0.01 -11.81
CA SER A 150 -4.98 0.24 -10.55
C SER A 150 -4.99 1.73 -10.17
N ILE A 151 -3.85 2.40 -10.32
CA ILE A 151 -3.73 3.83 -10.02
C ILE A 151 -4.51 4.67 -11.03
N ALA A 152 -4.37 4.36 -12.33
CA ALA A 152 -5.14 5.01 -13.38
C ALA A 152 -6.66 4.89 -13.14
N GLU A 153 -7.12 3.70 -12.78
CA GLU A 153 -8.51 3.45 -12.46
C GLU A 153 -8.97 4.23 -11.23
N SER A 154 -8.18 4.24 -10.15
CA SER A 154 -8.51 5.01 -8.94
C SER A 154 -8.66 6.51 -9.25
N ALA A 155 -7.76 7.07 -10.06
CA ALA A 155 -7.80 8.47 -10.46
C ALA A 155 -9.03 8.77 -11.32
N SER A 156 -9.33 7.91 -12.30
CA SER A 156 -10.49 8.05 -13.19
C SER A 156 -11.83 8.02 -12.43
N ARG A 157 -11.87 7.32 -11.30
CA ARG A 157 -13.04 7.20 -10.43
C ARG A 157 -13.05 8.20 -9.27
N HIS A 158 -12.07 9.10 -9.19
CA HIS A 158 -11.89 10.03 -8.09
C HIS A 158 -11.76 9.35 -6.70
N ILE A 159 -11.13 8.17 -6.67
CA ILE A 159 -10.84 7.43 -5.44
C ILE A 159 -9.38 7.69 -5.05
N SER A 160 -9.17 8.27 -3.87
CA SER A 160 -7.82 8.61 -3.38
C SER A 160 -7.09 7.37 -2.84
N CYS A 161 -6.02 6.97 -3.52
CA CYS A 161 -5.16 5.83 -3.16
C CYS A 161 -3.67 6.22 -3.06
N PRO A 162 -3.30 7.21 -2.23
CA PRO A 162 -1.96 7.82 -2.25
C PRO A 162 -0.85 6.84 -1.85
N THR A 163 -1.08 5.92 -0.91
CA THR A 163 -0.11 4.89 -0.52
C THR A 163 0.30 4.01 -1.70
N LEU A 164 -0.68 3.59 -2.50
CA LEU A 164 -0.45 2.71 -3.66
C LEU A 164 0.27 3.50 -4.77
N ALA A 165 -0.14 4.74 -5.00
CA ALA A 165 0.50 5.62 -5.98
C ALA A 165 1.95 5.93 -5.60
N ALA A 166 2.23 6.22 -4.33
CA ALA A 166 3.57 6.46 -3.83
C ALA A 166 4.47 5.23 -4.00
N GLY A 167 3.98 4.03 -3.68
CA GLY A 167 4.71 2.78 -3.91
C GLY A 167 5.04 2.53 -5.38
N LEU A 168 4.07 2.73 -6.28
CA LEU A 168 4.29 2.62 -7.73
C LEU A 168 5.36 3.59 -8.24
N PHE A 169 5.25 4.87 -7.86
CA PHE A 169 6.21 5.88 -8.32
C PHE A 169 7.59 5.70 -7.70
N PHE A 170 7.68 5.17 -6.48
CA PHE A 170 8.97 4.82 -5.88
C PHE A 170 9.68 3.72 -6.67
N ARG A 171 8.96 2.65 -7.04
CA ARG A 171 9.48 1.58 -7.92
C ARG A 171 9.88 2.11 -9.30
N THR A 172 9.06 2.98 -9.88
CA THR A 172 9.36 3.63 -11.17
C THR A 172 10.64 4.46 -11.10
N ALA A 173 10.82 5.25 -10.03
CA ALA A 173 12.04 6.01 -9.81
C ALA A 173 13.27 5.09 -9.61
N SER A 174 13.11 3.98 -8.89
CA SER A 174 14.14 2.94 -8.75
C SER A 174 14.55 2.39 -10.13
N GLY A 175 13.59 2.04 -10.99
CA GLY A 175 13.81 1.54 -12.35
C GLY A 175 14.61 2.49 -13.26
N ASN A 176 14.42 3.80 -13.09
CA ASN A 176 15.15 4.87 -13.80
C ASN A 176 16.59 5.06 -13.30
N ARG A 177 17.30 3.96 -13.02
CA ARG A 177 18.65 3.96 -12.41
C ARG A 177 19.67 4.82 -13.15
N GLN A 178 19.67 4.79 -14.49
CA GLN A 178 20.62 5.56 -15.29
C GLN A 178 20.44 7.07 -15.09
N GLU A 179 19.19 7.52 -15.00
CA GLU A 179 18.88 8.92 -14.72
C GLU A 179 19.24 9.27 -13.28
N ARG A 180 18.88 8.43 -12.30
CA ARG A 180 19.25 8.63 -10.89
C ARG A 180 20.76 8.80 -10.69
N LEU A 181 21.59 8.06 -11.41
CA LEU A 181 23.06 8.23 -11.34
C LEU A 181 23.51 9.61 -11.82
N LYS A 182 22.93 10.12 -12.91
CA LYS A 182 23.24 11.46 -13.43
C LYS A 182 22.74 12.55 -12.46
N VAL A 183 21.54 12.39 -11.93
CA VAL A 183 20.97 13.32 -10.95
C VAL A 183 21.78 13.34 -9.66
N ALA A 184 22.23 12.18 -9.16
CA ALA A 184 23.07 12.09 -7.96
C ALA A 184 24.37 12.89 -8.10
N GLN A 185 25.00 12.88 -9.28
CA GLN A 185 26.18 13.69 -9.57
C GLN A 185 25.89 15.20 -9.60
N SER A 186 24.67 15.59 -9.95
CA SER A 186 24.27 16.99 -10.10
C SER A 186 23.73 17.61 -8.81
N VAL A 187 22.93 16.88 -8.04
CA VAL A 187 22.18 17.41 -6.88
C VAL A 187 22.89 17.11 -5.56
N ALA A 188 23.71 16.04 -5.51
CA ALA A 188 24.49 15.65 -4.34
C ALA A 188 23.65 15.57 -3.03
N MET A 189 22.47 14.95 -3.12
CA MET A 189 21.62 14.71 -1.94
C MET A 189 22.36 13.87 -0.89
N PRO A 190 22.17 14.16 0.41
CA PRO A 190 22.72 13.31 1.47
C PRO A 190 22.15 11.89 1.36
N PRO A 191 22.96 10.85 1.55
CA PRO A 191 22.45 9.49 1.66
C PRO A 191 21.74 9.29 3.00
N PRO A 192 20.89 8.26 3.12
CA PRO A 192 20.34 7.82 4.39
C PRO A 192 21.43 7.64 5.46
N ARG A 193 21.12 8.08 6.69
CA ARG A 193 22.04 8.06 7.83
C ARG A 193 21.68 6.94 8.81
N SER A 194 22.70 6.39 9.45
CA SER A 194 22.53 5.32 10.44
C SER A 194 21.90 5.83 11.74
N PHE A 195 21.11 4.98 12.43
CA PHE A 195 20.55 5.25 13.76
C PHE A 195 21.52 4.85 14.88
N GLN A 196 22.83 4.85 14.67
CA GLN A 196 23.80 4.49 15.71
C GLN A 196 23.68 5.36 16.97
N ASP A 197 23.22 6.60 16.83
CA ASP A 197 22.98 7.54 17.94
C ASP A 197 21.69 7.24 18.71
N MET A 198 20.88 6.26 18.28
CA MET A 198 19.60 5.93 18.89
C MET A 198 19.77 4.94 20.04
N MET A 199 19.28 5.32 21.22
CA MET A 199 19.45 4.55 22.47
C MET A 199 18.64 3.24 22.55
N ASP A 200 17.62 3.03 21.71
CA ASP A 200 16.71 1.88 21.80
C ASP A 200 16.36 1.29 20.42
N LYS A 201 17.22 0.39 19.94
CA LYS A 201 17.05 -0.30 18.65
C LYS A 201 15.89 -1.31 18.67
N ASP A 202 15.67 -1.98 19.80
CA ASP A 202 14.60 -2.98 19.92
C ASP A 202 13.22 -2.32 19.81
N LYS A 203 13.05 -1.16 20.43
CA LYS A 203 11.83 -0.37 20.26
C LYS A 203 11.61 0.01 18.79
N MET A 204 12.65 0.41 18.06
CA MET A 204 12.51 0.72 16.64
C MET A 204 12.06 -0.49 15.82
N VAL A 205 12.63 -1.68 16.05
CA VAL A 205 12.17 -2.92 15.40
C VAL A 205 10.69 -3.16 15.68
N GLN A 206 10.24 -2.96 16.93
CA GLN A 206 8.84 -3.11 17.30
C GLN A 206 7.93 -2.03 16.68
N ASP A 207 8.40 -0.79 16.59
CA ASP A 207 7.66 0.29 15.95
C ASP A 207 7.51 0.05 14.44
N LEU A 208 8.58 -0.40 13.77
CA LEU A 208 8.57 -0.78 12.35
C LEU A 208 7.62 -1.94 12.08
N ARG A 209 7.60 -2.96 12.95
CA ARG A 209 6.63 -4.06 12.89
C ARG A 209 5.19 -3.53 12.89
N ARG A 210 4.87 -2.64 13.83
CA ARG A 210 3.53 -2.05 14.00
C ARG A 210 3.07 -1.19 12.82
N VAL A 211 3.98 -0.56 12.10
CA VAL A 211 3.63 0.28 10.93
C VAL A 211 3.69 -0.48 9.61
N SER A 212 4.20 -1.72 9.62
CA SER A 212 4.18 -2.65 8.48
C SER A 212 2.90 -3.51 8.44
N GLU A 213 1.94 -3.24 9.33
CA GLU A 213 0.78 -4.06 9.68
C GLU A 213 -0.21 -4.35 8.54
N PHE A 214 -0.80 -5.55 8.63
CA PHE A 214 -1.87 -6.08 7.78
C PHE A 214 -3.22 -6.04 8.51
N ILE A 215 -4.13 -5.18 8.06
CA ILE A 215 -5.49 -5.06 8.64
C ILE A 215 -6.42 -6.18 8.14
N ALA A 216 -5.99 -7.09 7.26
CA ALA A 216 -6.96 -7.92 6.53
C ALA A 216 -7.76 -8.90 7.40
N ASP A 217 -7.20 -9.43 8.49
CA ASP A 217 -7.98 -10.22 9.48
C ASP A 217 -9.09 -9.35 10.12
N MET A 218 -8.86 -8.04 10.29
CA MET A 218 -9.92 -7.13 10.73
C MET A 218 -10.94 -6.82 9.63
N LEU A 219 -10.54 -6.97 8.37
CA LEU A 219 -11.43 -6.79 7.21
C LEU A 219 -12.30 -8.01 6.95
N GLU A 220 -11.95 -9.19 7.46
CA GLU A 220 -12.69 -10.44 7.25
C GLU A 220 -14.20 -10.29 7.57
N PRO A 221 -14.63 -9.62 8.66
CA PRO A 221 -16.05 -9.44 8.91
C PRO A 221 -16.77 -8.57 7.88
N PHE A 222 -16.08 -7.70 7.13
CA PHE A 222 -16.71 -6.94 6.04
C PHE A 222 -17.16 -7.84 4.90
N LEU A 223 -16.54 -9.00 4.71
CA LEU A 223 -16.93 -9.97 3.68
C LEU A 223 -18.32 -10.57 3.97
N ASN A 224 -18.74 -10.58 5.23
CA ASN A 224 -19.98 -11.19 5.69
C ASN A 224 -21.08 -10.17 6.05
N MET A 225 -20.85 -8.87 5.79
CA MET A 225 -21.83 -7.83 6.12
C MET A 225 -22.86 -7.64 5.00
N ASN A 226 -24.15 -7.66 5.37
CA ASN A 226 -25.26 -7.30 4.48
C ASN A 226 -25.21 -5.84 3.97
N LYS A 227 -24.46 -4.97 4.65
CA LYS A 227 -24.16 -3.60 4.22
C LYS A 227 -22.67 -3.34 4.39
N THR A 228 -21.94 -3.34 3.28
CA THR A 228 -20.53 -2.97 3.26
C THR A 228 -20.40 -1.46 3.52
N PRO A 229 -19.54 -1.02 4.44
CA PRO A 229 -19.32 0.42 4.63
C PRO A 229 -18.67 1.02 3.38
N THR A 230 -18.90 2.31 3.17
CA THR A 230 -18.24 3.08 2.10
C THR A 230 -16.73 3.20 2.28
N ASN A 231 -16.23 2.97 3.51
CA ASN A 231 -14.82 2.99 3.85
C ASN A 231 -14.54 2.04 5.03
N ALA A 232 -13.51 1.19 4.93
CA ALA A 232 -13.11 0.26 5.99
C ALA A 232 -12.77 0.96 7.32
N LYS A 233 -12.33 2.23 7.28
CA LYS A 233 -12.02 3.03 8.47
C LYS A 233 -13.25 3.35 9.33
N LEU A 234 -14.46 3.17 8.80
CA LEU A 234 -15.71 3.36 9.55
C LEU A 234 -15.99 2.20 10.53
N ASP A 235 -15.33 1.06 10.39
CA ASP A 235 -15.38 0.03 11.42
C ASP A 235 -14.54 0.45 12.62
N SER A 236 -15.17 0.45 13.79
CA SER A 236 -14.54 0.90 15.02
C SER A 236 -13.28 0.10 15.40
N ARG A 237 -13.15 -1.16 14.97
CA ARG A 237 -11.96 -2.00 15.21
C ARG A 237 -10.79 -1.48 14.36
N VAL A 238 -11.03 -1.28 13.07
CA VAL A 238 -10.03 -0.68 12.15
C VAL A 238 -9.66 0.73 12.62
N GLY A 239 -10.65 1.57 12.96
CA GLY A 239 -10.41 2.91 13.48
C GLY A 239 -9.58 2.93 14.76
N ARG A 240 -9.82 2.00 15.70
CA ARG A 240 -9.02 1.88 16.93
C ARG A 240 -7.57 1.48 16.68
N GLU A 241 -7.32 0.50 15.81
CA GLU A 241 -5.93 0.11 15.50
C GLU A 241 -5.18 1.22 14.78
N LEU A 242 -5.82 1.87 13.80
CA LEU A 242 -5.25 3.06 13.14
C LEU A 242 -4.90 4.15 14.15
N GLN A 243 -5.80 4.45 15.10
CA GLN A 243 -5.53 5.45 16.14
C GLN A 243 -4.41 5.01 17.09
N ARG A 244 -4.35 3.73 17.45
CA ARG A 244 -3.32 3.15 18.33
C ARG A 244 -1.92 3.23 17.71
N ASN A 245 -1.82 3.07 16.39
CA ASN A 245 -0.57 3.09 15.65
C ASN A 245 -0.22 4.46 15.05
N TYR A 246 -1.14 5.43 15.05
CA TYR A 246 -0.91 6.78 14.50
C TYR A 246 0.34 7.46 15.06
N GLY A 247 0.53 7.42 16.39
CA GLY A 247 1.70 8.03 17.03
C GLY A 247 3.02 7.37 16.62
N VAL A 248 3.01 6.05 16.42
CA VAL A 248 4.18 5.27 15.99
C VAL A 248 4.49 5.57 14.52
N LEU A 249 3.49 5.55 13.64
CA LEU A 249 3.66 5.90 12.23
C LEU A 249 4.22 7.32 12.07
N LYS A 250 3.70 8.28 12.86
CA LYS A 250 4.21 9.64 12.88
C LYS A 250 5.68 9.71 13.32
N ASP A 251 6.07 8.95 14.34
CA ASP A 251 7.46 8.90 14.81
C ASP A 251 8.38 8.29 13.74
N ILE A 252 8.00 7.16 13.14
CA ILE A 252 8.75 6.52 12.04
C ILE A 252 8.92 7.48 10.86
N VAL A 253 7.85 8.12 10.39
CA VAL A 253 7.94 9.09 9.29
C VAL A 253 8.83 10.27 9.67
N SER A 254 8.70 10.80 10.88
CA SER A 254 9.54 11.91 11.35
C SER A 254 11.02 11.52 11.39
N ARG A 255 11.34 10.29 11.82
CA ARG A 255 12.70 9.77 11.82
C ARG A 255 13.21 9.53 10.41
N GLY A 256 12.42 8.94 9.52
CA GLY A 256 12.86 8.73 8.14
C GLY A 256 13.24 10.05 7.46
N LEU A 257 12.43 11.10 7.67
CA LEU A 257 12.79 12.45 7.22
C LEU A 257 14.05 12.99 7.92
N ALA A 258 14.16 12.82 9.23
CA ALA A 258 15.30 13.31 10.02
C ALA A 258 16.62 12.59 9.74
N TYR A 259 16.60 11.40 9.13
CA TYR A 259 17.77 10.58 8.80
C TYR A 259 17.92 10.35 7.29
N ASP A 260 17.19 11.09 6.46
CA ASP A 260 17.29 11.05 5.00
C ASP A 260 16.95 9.67 4.37
N ASP A 261 16.15 8.85 5.07
CA ASP A 261 15.64 7.56 4.55
C ASP A 261 14.57 7.77 3.48
N TYR A 262 14.45 6.78 2.58
CA TYR A 262 13.42 6.77 1.54
C TYR A 262 12.13 6.16 2.07
N ILE A 263 11.11 6.98 2.36
CA ILE A 263 9.84 6.54 2.99
C ILE A 263 8.54 7.04 2.32
N PRO A 264 8.42 6.97 0.98
CA PRO A 264 7.26 7.55 0.27
C PRO A 264 5.91 6.91 0.61
N ALA A 265 5.81 5.58 0.76
CA ALA A 265 4.56 4.88 1.04
C ALA A 265 4.08 5.08 2.49
N LEU A 266 4.98 5.00 3.48
CA LEU A 266 4.64 5.26 4.89
C LEU A 266 4.25 6.72 5.11
N SER A 267 4.96 7.67 4.50
CA SER A 267 4.61 9.10 4.58
C SER A 267 3.27 9.42 3.89
N ALA A 268 3.02 8.86 2.70
CA ALA A 268 1.73 8.99 2.02
C ALA A 268 0.59 8.38 2.84
N THR A 269 0.84 7.26 3.53
CA THR A 269 -0.14 6.62 4.44
C THR A 269 -0.47 7.53 5.62
N LEU A 270 0.54 8.12 6.27
CA LEU A 270 0.34 9.06 7.38
C LEU A 270 -0.48 10.28 6.95
N GLU A 271 -0.13 10.89 5.81
CA GLU A 271 -0.85 12.05 5.30
C GLU A 271 -2.29 11.68 4.89
N TYR A 272 -2.51 10.52 4.28
CA TYR A 272 -3.86 10.06 3.97
C TYR A 272 -4.71 9.82 5.22
N MET A 273 -4.13 9.31 6.31
CA MET A 273 -4.82 9.20 7.59
C MET A 273 -5.24 10.56 8.13
N LYS A 274 -4.36 11.57 8.06
CA LYS A 274 -4.68 12.94 8.47
C LYS A 274 -5.77 13.56 7.60
N CYS A 275 -5.69 13.42 6.28
CA CYS A 275 -6.68 13.95 5.35
C CYS A 275 -8.05 13.27 5.52
N SER A 276 -8.09 11.95 5.68
CA SER A 276 -9.34 11.20 5.83
C SER A 276 -10.01 11.38 7.20
N GLY A 277 -9.25 11.73 8.24
CA GLY A 277 -9.77 12.02 9.58
C GLY A 277 -9.97 13.51 9.89
N GLY A 278 -9.52 14.41 9.02
CA GLY A 278 -9.62 15.85 9.21
C GLY A 278 -11.02 16.39 8.92
N THR A 279 -11.57 17.20 9.84
CA THR A 279 -12.90 17.81 9.67
C THR A 279 -12.88 19.09 8.83
N MET A 280 -11.70 19.71 8.65
CA MET A 280 -11.51 20.87 7.79
C MET A 280 -10.09 20.84 7.22
N LEU A 281 -9.99 20.71 5.91
CA LEU A 281 -8.72 20.63 5.19
C LEU A 281 -8.28 22.02 4.69
N PRO A 282 -6.97 22.22 4.47
CA PRO A 282 -6.47 23.47 3.89
C PRO A 282 -6.94 23.70 2.45
N THR A 283 -7.53 22.69 1.80
CA THR A 283 -8.10 22.77 0.44
C THR A 283 -9.22 23.80 0.30
N ARG A 284 -9.80 24.29 1.39
CA ARG A 284 -10.67 25.50 1.35
C ARG A 284 -9.97 26.71 0.69
N PHE A 285 -8.64 26.78 0.81
CA PHE A 285 -7.86 27.82 0.14
C PHE A 285 -7.78 27.60 -1.37
N VAL A 286 -7.75 26.34 -1.82
CA VAL A 286 -7.82 25.99 -3.25
C VAL A 286 -9.18 26.40 -3.81
N GLU A 287 -10.28 26.08 -3.14
CA GLU A 287 -11.62 26.53 -3.54
C GLU A 287 -11.68 28.06 -3.70
N ALA A 288 -11.15 28.81 -2.72
CA ALA A 288 -11.07 30.27 -2.80
C ALA A 288 -10.18 30.77 -3.96
N GLN A 289 -9.05 30.11 -4.24
CA GLN A 289 -8.21 30.45 -5.38
C GLN A 289 -8.93 30.19 -6.71
N MET A 290 -9.57 29.03 -6.85
CA MET A 290 -10.32 28.66 -8.04
C MET A 290 -11.45 29.67 -8.29
N ASP A 291 -12.17 30.07 -7.25
CA ASP A 291 -13.18 31.13 -7.35
C ASP A 291 -12.56 32.46 -7.77
N TYR A 292 -11.43 32.86 -7.15
CA TYR A 292 -10.73 34.10 -7.44
C TYR A 292 -10.33 34.29 -8.90
N PHE A 293 -9.71 33.28 -9.52
CA PHE A 293 -9.20 33.43 -10.89
C PHE A 293 -10.16 32.91 -11.96
N GLY A 294 -11.18 32.12 -11.59
CA GLY A 294 -11.99 31.39 -12.56
C GLY A 294 -13.48 31.28 -12.27
N ALA A 295 -14.01 31.97 -11.25
CA ALA A 295 -15.44 31.94 -10.88
C ALA A 295 -15.98 30.50 -10.76
N HIS A 296 -15.16 29.64 -10.15
CA HIS A 296 -15.46 28.22 -10.00
C HIS A 296 -16.52 27.93 -8.94
N SER A 297 -16.93 28.94 -8.15
CA SER A 297 -17.87 28.84 -7.05
C SER A 297 -17.41 27.89 -5.93
N TYR A 298 -18.02 28.00 -4.76
CA TYR A 298 -17.65 27.22 -3.58
C TYR A 298 -18.86 27.04 -2.64
N ASP A 299 -18.77 26.05 -1.77
CA ASP A 299 -19.72 25.77 -0.69
C ASP A 299 -19.29 26.44 0.62
N LYS A 300 -20.26 26.80 1.47
CA LYS A 300 -20.04 27.44 2.77
C LYS A 300 -20.10 26.41 3.91
N PRO A 301 -19.24 26.55 4.93
CA PRO A 301 -19.27 25.68 6.10
C PRO A 301 -20.58 25.84 6.86
N SER A 302 -21.06 24.76 7.47
CA SER A 302 -22.27 24.72 8.31
C SER A 302 -23.60 25.10 7.61
N VAL A 303 -23.65 25.10 6.27
CA VAL A 303 -24.89 25.29 5.51
C VAL A 303 -25.49 23.92 5.13
N PRO A 304 -26.71 23.57 5.57
CA PRO A 304 -27.32 22.28 5.24
C PRO A 304 -27.44 22.06 3.73
N GLY A 305 -26.93 20.92 3.25
CA GLY A 305 -26.88 20.57 1.82
C GLY A 305 -25.56 20.94 1.14
N GLU A 306 -24.78 21.84 1.74
CA GLU A 306 -23.40 22.18 1.35
C GLU A 306 -22.39 21.49 2.29
N ASP A 307 -22.65 21.50 3.61
CA ASP A 307 -21.80 20.90 4.64
C ASP A 307 -22.63 20.13 5.71
N PRO A 308 -22.65 18.78 5.68
CA PRO A 308 -22.14 17.94 4.60
C PRO A 308 -23.03 18.00 3.36
N GLY A 309 -22.42 18.05 2.17
CA GLY A 309 -23.05 18.00 0.87
C GLY A 309 -22.41 16.94 -0.06
N PRO A 310 -23.04 16.62 -1.20
CA PRO A 310 -22.41 15.79 -2.22
C PRO A 310 -21.21 16.51 -2.85
N VAL A 311 -20.28 15.76 -3.46
CA VAL A 311 -19.20 16.36 -4.26
C VAL A 311 -19.81 16.95 -5.53
N ALA A 312 -19.97 18.27 -5.58
CA ALA A 312 -20.55 19.03 -6.67
C ALA A 312 -20.00 20.45 -6.72
N LYS A 313 -20.30 21.20 -7.80
CA LYS A 313 -19.98 22.63 -7.86
C LYS A 313 -20.77 23.39 -6.80
N GLY A 314 -20.09 24.24 -6.03
CA GLY A 314 -20.73 25.01 -4.96
C GLY A 314 -21.63 26.14 -5.46
N ALA A 315 -22.45 26.68 -4.56
CA ALA A 315 -23.49 27.65 -4.89
C ALA A 315 -23.07 29.13 -4.76
N HIS A 316 -21.91 29.42 -4.17
CA HIS A 316 -21.47 30.79 -3.87
C HIS A 316 -20.29 31.20 -4.74
N ASP A 317 -20.26 32.46 -5.15
CA ASP A 317 -19.14 33.11 -5.85
C ASP A 317 -18.87 34.45 -5.13
N TYR A 318 -17.62 34.89 -5.11
CA TYR A 318 -17.24 36.16 -4.49
C TYR A 318 -16.61 37.11 -5.51
N GLU A 319 -16.98 38.40 -5.44
CA GLU A 319 -16.32 39.45 -6.23
C GLU A 319 -14.97 39.82 -5.58
N TRP A 320 -13.92 39.08 -5.93
CA TRP A 320 -12.58 39.23 -5.33
C TRP A 320 -11.85 40.52 -5.72
N LYS A 321 -12.23 41.12 -6.85
CA LYS A 321 -11.74 42.42 -7.30
C LYS A 321 -12.94 43.24 -7.78
N PRO A 322 -13.07 44.50 -7.34
CA PRO A 322 -14.09 45.40 -7.88
C PRO A 322 -13.95 45.52 -9.40
N ALA A 323 -15.08 45.52 -10.11
CA ALA A 323 -15.16 45.82 -11.54
C ALA A 323 -14.69 47.24 -11.90
#